data_AF-A0A168H7Q4-F1
#
_entry.id   AF-A0A168H7Q4-F1
#
_cell.length_a   1.000
_cell.length_b   1.000
_cell.length_c   1.000
_cell.angle_alpha   90.00
_cell.angle_beta   90.00
_cell.angle_gamma   90.00
#
_symmetry.space_group_name_H-M   'P 1'
#
loop_
_entity.id
_entity.type
_entity.pdbx_description
1 polymer ?
#
loop_
_entity_poly.entity_id
_entity_poly.type
_entity_poly.pdbx_seq_one_letter_code
_entity_poly.pdbx_strand_id
1 'polypeptide(L)'
;MHTPRIFTSPGMPGYAYSGFSSKEYKDSICYAITSGAMPYDECLQAIRVCALELRSTFNEIGGLDGAFAANVRRMENLLHFLDEQSTPSADPTARERVLCDMIHRFYDVLYGCVTAPCNKDVARFKDPSFVGNGAQLQIAKACGILVNAIAIANCFAKTVAVQSVSVLGEHEVAEAFHVGLALTTYVDVKFSALRRCLNSSLVPEDREHRRAILRVVQHNAELSRKIAELVDYAIPGHFRSRTESCLKNILDVIETSSTVCEAMVHGDDCAQRRLSLATEARMVLSDNLDRYVSGTVVGSAAQISTSICVNALIKALGCTLLVYREYATSGGEEHPFACSLEKCIQILRDKVYPKVFSHECMGGGGLQLAHRVRLRLCKAADELTAISPELLLNPQVSGKLHRKALCYLAEASCAWKSDNREHFDVPEAGESSSRQPSTSVGAAGMGGSQASYTPPQDPGVMPHAYAQPSTSGLGSTSSGQVAPRVSYISLPSLGSMAHVYVQPSASYEQPSTSAGVSFSLGELQVASHGSQTPSDDDLEPSSKRSRSA
;
A
#
# COMPACT_ATOMS: atom_id res chain seq x y z
N MET A 1 21.29 13.20 7.67
CA MET A 1 20.66 11.91 8.05
C MET A 1 20.05 11.29 6.79
N HIS A 2 20.58 10.15 6.31
CA HIS A 2 20.12 9.48 5.07
C HIS A 2 19.48 8.11 5.32
N THR A 3 19.34 7.71 6.59
CA THR A 3 18.70 6.45 6.96
C THR A 3 17.18 6.66 7.04
N PRO A 4 16.36 5.71 6.55
CA PRO A 4 14.91 5.76 6.70
C PRO A 4 14.51 5.89 8.18
N ARG A 5 13.46 6.64 8.46
CA ARG A 5 12.88 6.74 9.81
C ARG A 5 11.60 5.93 9.91
N ILE A 6 11.31 5.45 11.11
CA ILE A 6 10.01 4.83 11.41
C ILE A 6 8.99 5.95 11.64
N PHE A 7 7.80 5.81 11.07
CA PHE A 7 6.64 6.58 11.49
C PHE A 7 5.58 5.61 12.04
N THR A 8 4.87 6.05 13.08
CA THR A 8 3.91 5.24 13.82
C THR A 8 2.55 5.91 13.81
N SER A 9 1.78 5.65 12.75
CA SER A 9 0.37 6.06 12.69
C SER A 9 -0.54 5.01 13.33
N PRO A 10 -1.68 5.41 13.95
CA PRO A 10 -2.74 4.49 14.31
C PRO A 10 -3.20 3.66 13.09
N GLY A 11 -2.67 2.45 12.95
CA GLY A 11 -3.09 1.49 11.92
C GLY A 11 -2.22 1.39 10.67
N MET A 12 -1.24 2.29 10.48
CA MET A 12 -0.34 2.29 9.31
C MET A 12 1.11 2.66 9.71
N PRO A 13 1.83 1.84 10.50
CA PRO A 13 3.25 2.08 10.71
C PRO A 13 4.03 1.84 9.41
N GLY A 14 5.22 2.41 9.28
CA GLY A 14 6.06 2.20 8.10
C GLY A 14 7.39 2.93 8.11
N TYR A 15 8.05 2.95 6.96
CA TYR A 15 9.32 3.65 6.76
C TYR A 15 9.12 4.91 5.90
N ALA A 16 9.71 6.01 6.35
CA ALA A 16 9.87 7.22 5.56
C ALA A 16 11.32 7.28 5.06
N TYR A 17 11.48 7.02 3.77
CA TYR A 17 12.77 7.01 3.08
C TYR A 17 13.30 8.43 2.87
N SER A 18 14.62 8.58 2.84
CA SER A 18 15.29 9.88 2.68
C SER A 18 16.62 9.74 1.92
N GLY A 19 17.17 10.86 1.46
CA GLY A 19 18.42 10.89 0.70
C GLY A 19 18.37 9.99 -0.54
N PHE A 20 19.45 9.23 -0.78
CA PHE A 20 19.57 8.33 -1.91
C PHE A 20 18.52 7.21 -1.98
N SER A 21 17.83 6.92 -0.87
CA SER A 21 16.78 5.90 -0.81
C SER A 21 15.37 6.47 -1.07
N SER A 22 15.23 7.80 -1.13
CA SER A 22 13.94 8.48 -1.27
C SER A 22 13.41 8.43 -2.70
N LYS A 23 12.09 8.55 -2.86
CA LYS A 23 11.46 8.59 -4.17
C LYS A 23 11.78 9.90 -4.90
N GLU A 24 11.85 11.00 -4.16
CA GLU A 24 12.18 12.34 -4.66
C GLU A 24 13.57 12.37 -5.31
N TYR A 25 14.56 11.69 -4.73
CA TYR A 25 15.89 11.56 -5.33
C TYR A 25 15.80 10.87 -6.70
N LYS A 26 15.17 9.70 -6.76
CA LYS A 26 14.97 8.95 -8.01
C LYS A 26 14.24 9.79 -9.05
N ASP A 27 13.11 10.39 -8.68
CA ASP A 27 12.27 11.16 -9.60
C ASP A 27 13.02 12.39 -10.12
N SER A 28 13.81 13.07 -9.28
CA SER A 28 14.64 14.21 -9.69
C SER A 28 15.73 13.83 -10.69
N ILE A 29 16.46 12.73 -10.45
CA ILE A 29 17.50 12.24 -11.35
C ILE A 29 16.88 11.78 -12.67
N CYS A 30 15.80 10.98 -12.63
CA CYS A 30 15.10 10.54 -13.83
C CYS A 30 14.53 11.71 -14.65
N TYR A 31 14.05 12.77 -13.98
CA TYR A 31 13.63 14.00 -14.66
C TYR A 31 14.79 14.71 -15.36
N ALA A 32 15.95 14.84 -14.70
CA ALA A 32 17.15 15.43 -15.31
C ALA A 32 17.62 14.64 -16.54
N ILE A 33 17.56 13.30 -16.48
CA ILE A 33 17.88 12.42 -17.61
C ILE A 33 16.89 12.62 -18.77
N THR A 34 15.58 12.55 -18.49
CA THR A 34 14.53 12.63 -19.53
C THR A 34 14.38 14.01 -20.14
N SER A 35 14.76 15.08 -19.42
CA SER A 35 14.83 16.44 -19.95
C SER A 35 16.11 16.73 -20.74
N GLY A 36 17.05 15.78 -20.81
CA GLY A 36 18.34 15.95 -21.48
C GLY A 36 19.35 16.81 -20.70
N ALA A 37 19.02 17.20 -19.46
CA ALA A 37 19.89 18.00 -18.61
C ALA A 37 21.05 17.20 -18.00
N MET A 38 20.91 15.87 -17.92
CA MET A 38 21.93 14.98 -17.35
C MET A 38 22.61 14.13 -18.45
N PRO A 39 23.90 14.36 -18.75
CA PRO A 39 24.66 13.53 -19.68
C PRO A 39 25.06 12.18 -19.08
N TYR A 40 25.64 11.31 -19.91
CA TYR A 40 25.96 9.92 -19.57
C TYR A 40 26.98 9.78 -18.42
N ASP A 41 28.02 10.62 -18.43
CA ASP A 41 29.04 10.67 -17.39
C ASP A 41 28.47 11.12 -16.04
N GLU A 42 27.57 12.11 -16.03
CA GLU A 42 26.85 12.50 -14.81
C GLU A 42 25.92 11.38 -14.30
N CYS A 43 25.26 10.65 -15.20
CA CYS A 43 24.47 9.47 -14.83
C CYS A 43 25.35 8.37 -14.20
N LEU A 44 26.50 8.07 -14.80
CA LEU A 44 27.46 7.11 -14.23
C LEU A 44 27.96 7.57 -12.86
N GLN A 45 28.19 8.88 -12.69
CA GLN A 45 28.57 9.44 -11.40
C GLN A 45 27.45 9.30 -10.35
N ALA A 46 26.19 9.53 -10.72
CA ALA A 46 25.06 9.30 -9.82
C ALA A 46 24.98 7.82 -9.39
N ILE A 47 25.17 6.88 -10.33
CA ILE A 47 25.23 5.44 -10.05
C ILE A 47 26.43 5.10 -9.14
N ARG A 48 27.60 5.71 -9.37
CA ARG A 48 28.80 5.53 -8.56
C ARG A 48 28.57 5.97 -7.11
N VAL A 49 27.91 7.11 -6.90
CA VAL A 49 27.55 7.59 -5.56
C VAL A 49 26.59 6.62 -4.87
N CYS A 50 25.59 6.09 -5.58
CA CYS A 50 24.72 5.03 -5.05
C CYS A 50 25.52 3.77 -4.65
N ALA A 51 26.48 3.33 -5.48
CA ALA A 51 27.30 2.16 -5.20
C ALA A 51 28.24 2.35 -3.99
N LEU A 52 28.82 3.55 -3.82
CA LEU A 52 29.62 3.90 -2.65
C LEU A 52 28.78 3.88 -1.37
N GLU A 53 27.59 4.47 -1.41
CA GLU A 53 26.67 4.49 -0.28
C GLU A 53 26.17 3.09 0.08
N LEU A 54 25.91 2.25 -0.93
CA LEU A 54 25.55 0.84 -0.74
C LEU A 54 26.69 0.06 -0.09
N ARG A 55 27.93 0.23 -0.55
CA ARG A 55 29.09 -0.42 0.06
C ARG A 55 29.23 -0.03 1.54
N SER A 56 29.12 1.25 1.86
CA SER A 56 29.14 1.73 3.25
C SER A 56 28.04 1.10 4.07
N THR A 57 26.81 1.15 3.56
CA THR A 57 25.63 0.61 4.24
C THR A 57 25.77 -0.90 4.48
N PHE A 58 26.23 -1.67 3.49
CA PHE A 58 26.47 -3.11 3.63
C PHE A 58 27.63 -3.44 4.57
N ASN A 59 28.65 -2.59 4.67
CA ASN A 59 29.70 -2.76 5.68
C ASN A 59 29.15 -2.61 7.10
N GLU A 60 28.26 -1.65 7.34
CA GLU A 60 27.61 -1.44 8.65
C GLU A 60 26.79 -2.67 9.07
N ILE A 61 26.10 -3.32 8.12
CA ILE A 61 25.26 -4.49 8.39
C ILE A 61 25.94 -5.84 8.05
N GLY A 62 27.21 -5.84 7.64
CA GLY A 62 27.89 -7.02 7.11
C GLY A 62 28.02 -8.17 8.11
N GLY A 63 28.11 -7.84 9.40
CA GLY A 63 28.14 -8.83 10.49
C GLY A 63 26.79 -9.49 10.78
N LEU A 64 25.69 -8.98 10.22
CA LEU A 64 24.36 -9.52 10.48
C LEU A 64 24.08 -10.77 9.66
N ASP A 65 24.48 -10.80 8.40
CA ASP A 65 24.15 -11.88 7.48
C ASP A 65 25.24 -12.03 6.41
N GLY A 66 25.58 -13.27 6.06
CA GLY A 66 26.58 -13.55 5.03
C GLY A 66 26.21 -12.95 3.67
N ALA A 67 24.92 -12.75 3.40
CA ALA A 67 24.45 -12.07 2.19
C ALA A 67 24.93 -10.61 2.10
N PHE A 68 24.97 -9.88 3.23
CA PHE A 68 25.42 -8.49 3.25
C PHE A 68 26.93 -8.37 3.08
N ALA A 69 27.71 -9.25 3.73
CA ALA A 69 29.15 -9.33 3.50
C ALA A 69 29.49 -9.66 2.03
N ALA A 70 28.72 -10.54 1.39
CA ALA A 70 28.86 -10.81 -0.04
C ALA A 70 28.50 -9.58 -0.90
N ASN A 71 27.48 -8.81 -0.51
CA ASN A 71 27.07 -7.60 -1.20
C ASN A 71 28.12 -6.47 -1.12
N VAL A 72 28.91 -6.39 -0.05
CA VAL A 72 30.08 -5.48 0.01
C VAL A 72 31.02 -5.75 -1.17
N ARG A 73 31.42 -7.02 -1.34
CA ARG A 73 32.32 -7.43 -2.45
C ARG A 73 31.70 -7.17 -3.82
N ARG A 74 30.39 -7.39 -3.97
CA ARG A 74 29.67 -7.08 -5.22
C ARG A 74 29.71 -5.58 -5.54
N MET A 75 29.57 -4.71 -4.53
CA MET A 75 29.70 -3.26 -4.72
C MET A 75 31.13 -2.84 -5.05
N GLU A 76 32.14 -3.45 -4.44
CA GLU A 76 33.55 -3.20 -4.81
C GLU A 76 33.84 -3.57 -6.27
N ASN A 77 33.37 -4.73 -6.72
CA ASN A 77 33.50 -5.15 -8.11
C ASN A 77 32.76 -4.22 -9.07
N LEU A 78 31.58 -3.70 -8.68
CA LEU A 78 30.84 -2.73 -9.47
C LEU A 78 31.57 -1.39 -9.57
N LEU A 79 32.19 -0.93 -8.48
CA LEU A 79 32.99 0.30 -8.47
C LEU A 79 34.21 0.17 -9.40
N HIS A 80 34.91 -0.97 -9.38
CA HIS A 80 35.98 -1.25 -10.33
C HIS A 80 35.47 -1.24 -11.78
N PHE A 81 34.32 -1.87 -12.04
CA PHE A 81 33.70 -1.85 -13.36
C PHE A 81 33.36 -0.41 -13.81
N LEU A 82 32.82 0.42 -12.92
CA LEU A 82 32.58 1.84 -13.21
C LEU A 82 33.87 2.61 -13.53
N ASP A 83 34.96 2.32 -12.83
CA ASP A 83 36.26 2.94 -13.08
C ASP A 83 36.79 2.57 -14.47
N GLU A 84 36.64 1.32 -14.92
CA GLU A 84 36.99 0.89 -16.28
C GLU A 84 36.15 1.60 -17.36
N GLN A 85 34.89 1.92 -17.05
CA GLN A 85 33.96 2.60 -17.95
C GLN A 85 34.04 4.13 -17.88
N SER A 86 35.02 4.70 -17.16
CA SER A 86 35.19 6.15 -16.98
C SER A 86 35.47 6.91 -18.27
N THR A 87 35.89 6.22 -19.34
CA THR A 87 36.02 6.82 -20.68
C THR A 87 34.75 6.56 -21.47
N PRO A 88 33.87 7.57 -21.65
CA PRO A 88 32.57 7.35 -22.27
C PRO A 88 32.74 6.96 -23.74
N SER A 89 32.26 5.77 -24.11
CA SER A 89 32.14 5.37 -25.52
C SER A 89 31.28 6.39 -26.27
N ALA A 90 31.64 6.74 -27.51
CA ALA A 90 30.77 7.55 -28.36
C ALA A 90 29.57 6.75 -28.90
N ASP A 91 29.63 5.41 -28.86
CA ASP A 91 28.58 4.51 -29.37
C ASP A 91 27.41 4.38 -28.37
N PRO A 92 26.19 4.80 -28.73
CA PRO A 92 24.98 4.61 -27.93
C PRO A 92 24.74 3.16 -27.51
N THR A 93 25.02 2.20 -28.40
CA THR A 93 24.79 0.77 -28.15
C THR A 93 25.75 0.21 -27.11
N ALA A 94 26.99 0.72 -27.07
CA ALA A 94 27.95 0.39 -26.02
C ALA A 94 27.50 0.96 -24.66
N ARG A 95 27.00 2.20 -24.62
CA ARG A 95 26.47 2.81 -23.39
C ARG A 95 25.27 2.06 -22.83
N GLU A 96 24.34 1.67 -23.70
CA GLU A 96 23.17 0.87 -23.31
C GLU A 96 23.58 -0.47 -22.70
N ARG A 97 24.53 -1.18 -23.33
CA ARG A 97 25.05 -2.46 -22.80
C ARG A 97 25.66 -2.30 -21.40
N VAL A 98 26.46 -1.26 -21.21
CA VAL A 98 27.06 -0.95 -19.90
C VAL A 98 26.00 -0.73 -18.83
N LEU A 99 24.93 0.03 -19.14
CA LEU A 99 23.83 0.27 -18.22
C LEU A 99 23.04 -1.00 -17.93
N CYS A 100 22.77 -1.83 -18.94
CA CYS A 100 22.12 -3.13 -18.76
C CYS A 100 22.95 -4.06 -17.87
N ASP A 101 24.27 -4.09 -18.01
CA ASP A 101 25.17 -4.87 -17.14
C ASP A 101 25.13 -4.36 -15.70
N MET A 102 25.04 -3.05 -15.49
CA MET A 102 24.86 -2.47 -14.15
C MET A 102 23.52 -2.87 -13.53
N ILE A 103 22.43 -2.82 -14.30
CA ILE A 103 21.11 -3.23 -13.84
C ILE A 103 21.12 -4.70 -13.40
N HIS A 104 21.76 -5.59 -14.18
CA HIS A 104 21.91 -7.00 -13.78
C HIS A 104 22.60 -7.17 -12.43
N ARG A 105 23.73 -6.46 -12.23
CA ARG A 105 24.50 -6.51 -10.97
C ARG A 105 23.71 -5.94 -9.80
N PHE A 106 22.97 -4.86 -10.00
CA PHE A 106 22.11 -4.30 -8.96
C PHE A 106 20.98 -5.24 -8.58
N TYR A 107 20.36 -5.92 -9.54
CA TYR A 107 19.35 -6.93 -9.21
C TYR A 107 19.92 -8.14 -8.46
N ASP A 108 21.16 -8.58 -8.74
CA ASP A 108 21.80 -9.66 -7.95
C ASP A 108 21.95 -9.25 -6.48
N VAL A 109 22.31 -7.99 -6.26
CA VAL A 109 22.53 -7.41 -4.93
C VAL A 109 21.20 -7.18 -4.23
N LEU A 110 20.18 -6.71 -4.96
CA LEU A 110 18.80 -6.55 -4.46
C LEU A 110 18.23 -7.90 -4.05
N TYR A 111 18.35 -8.92 -4.89
CA TYR A 111 17.91 -10.28 -4.57
C TYR A 111 18.57 -10.77 -3.29
N GLY A 112 19.91 -10.69 -3.20
CA GLY A 112 20.64 -11.08 -1.98
C GLY A 112 20.24 -10.28 -0.74
N CYS A 113 19.90 -8.99 -0.90
CA CYS A 113 19.44 -8.13 0.18
C CYS A 113 18.07 -8.54 0.72
N VAL A 114 17.12 -8.87 -0.17
CA VAL A 114 15.73 -9.18 0.21
C VAL A 114 15.56 -10.62 0.67
N THR A 115 16.35 -11.56 0.16
CA THR A 115 16.32 -12.97 0.57
C THR A 115 17.24 -13.27 1.75
N ALA A 116 17.88 -12.27 2.35
CA ALA A 116 18.76 -12.46 3.50
C ALA A 116 17.99 -13.14 4.66
N PRO A 117 18.50 -14.25 5.22
CA PRO A 117 17.85 -14.97 6.33
C PRO A 117 17.42 -14.09 7.51
N CYS A 118 18.18 -13.04 7.83
CA CYS A 118 17.82 -12.11 8.90
C CYS A 118 16.46 -11.40 8.69
N ASN A 119 15.96 -11.24 7.46
CA ASN A 119 14.68 -10.58 7.17
C ASN A 119 13.47 -11.38 7.67
N LYS A 120 13.62 -12.67 7.97
CA LYS A 120 12.57 -13.55 8.50
C LYS A 120 12.85 -14.05 9.92
N ASP A 121 13.96 -13.61 10.53
CA ASP A 121 14.39 -14.07 11.85
C ASP A 121 13.69 -13.28 12.97
N VAL A 122 12.60 -13.86 13.49
CA VAL A 122 11.81 -13.26 14.58
C VAL A 122 12.66 -12.98 15.83
N ALA A 123 13.70 -13.77 16.10
CA ALA A 123 14.55 -13.57 17.27
C ALA A 123 15.32 -12.24 17.18
N ARG A 124 15.78 -11.86 15.98
CA ARG A 124 16.45 -10.57 15.76
C ARG A 124 15.52 -9.39 15.93
N PHE A 125 14.27 -9.50 15.48
CA PHE A 125 13.28 -8.44 15.68
C PHE A 125 12.78 -8.34 17.14
N LYS A 126 13.18 -9.27 18.00
CA LYS A 126 13.04 -9.19 19.47
C LYS A 126 14.29 -8.60 20.14
N ASP A 127 15.45 -8.68 19.50
CA ASP A 127 16.73 -8.20 20.04
C ASP A 127 16.79 -6.67 20.03
N PRO A 128 16.90 -6.02 21.22
CA PRO A 128 17.02 -4.56 21.31
C PRO A 128 18.26 -4.01 20.61
N SER A 129 19.34 -4.78 20.49
CA SER A 129 20.55 -4.35 19.78
C SER A 129 20.31 -4.27 18.28
N PHE A 130 19.52 -5.18 17.70
CA PHE A 130 19.17 -5.15 16.29
C PHE A 130 18.23 -3.97 15.98
N VAL A 131 17.12 -3.88 16.73
CA VAL A 131 16.10 -2.85 16.49
C VAL A 131 16.61 -1.46 16.87
N GLY A 132 17.30 -1.34 18.01
CA GLY A 132 17.83 -0.09 18.56
C GLY A 132 19.00 0.48 17.76
N ASN A 133 19.84 -0.37 17.16
CA ASN A 133 20.89 0.08 16.23
C ASN A 133 20.33 0.38 14.82
N GLY A 134 19.03 0.19 14.59
CA GLY A 134 18.39 0.50 13.31
C GLY A 134 18.80 -0.42 12.16
N ALA A 135 19.21 -1.67 12.44
CA ALA A 135 19.67 -2.60 11.42
C ALA A 135 18.64 -2.82 10.31
N GLN A 136 17.36 -3.01 10.68
CA GLN A 136 16.23 -3.08 9.75
C GLN A 136 16.09 -1.84 8.87
N LEU A 137 16.46 -0.65 9.38
CA LEU A 137 16.39 0.60 8.62
C LEU A 137 17.57 0.72 7.66
N GLN A 138 18.74 0.19 8.02
CA GLN A 138 19.89 0.10 7.11
C GLN A 138 19.63 -0.91 5.98
N ILE A 139 18.98 -2.04 6.27
CA ILE A 139 18.51 -2.97 5.24
C ILE A 139 17.51 -2.27 4.31
N ALA A 140 16.54 -1.55 4.88
CA ALA A 140 15.57 -0.78 4.10
C ALA A 140 16.26 0.29 3.25
N LYS A 141 17.24 1.02 3.80
CA LYS A 141 18.06 2.00 3.09
C LYS A 141 18.75 1.37 1.88
N ALA A 142 19.43 0.24 2.08
CA ALA A 142 20.12 -0.48 1.01
C ALA A 142 19.15 -0.91 -0.09
N CYS A 143 18.02 -1.51 0.28
CA CYS A 143 16.95 -1.86 -0.66
C CYS A 143 16.46 -0.63 -1.44
N GLY A 144 16.23 0.49 -0.77
CA GLY A 144 15.77 1.72 -1.41
C GLY A 144 16.78 2.33 -2.37
N ILE A 145 18.08 2.33 -2.03
CA ILE A 145 19.14 2.79 -2.93
C ILE A 145 19.25 1.87 -4.15
N LEU A 146 19.15 0.55 -3.97
CA LEU A 146 19.19 -0.42 -5.08
C LEU A 146 18.04 -0.21 -6.06
N VAL A 147 16.81 -0.07 -5.54
CA VAL A 147 15.62 0.25 -6.35
C VAL A 147 15.85 1.54 -7.14
N ASN A 148 16.34 2.58 -6.49
CA ASN A 148 16.57 3.86 -7.14
C ASN A 148 17.69 3.76 -8.21
N ALA A 149 18.79 3.06 -7.93
CA ALA A 149 19.89 2.86 -8.87
C ALA A 149 19.45 2.08 -10.12
N ILE A 150 18.64 1.02 -9.95
CA ILE A 150 18.04 0.26 -11.06
C ILE A 150 17.16 1.18 -11.91
N ALA A 151 16.28 1.97 -11.27
CA ALA A 151 15.38 2.87 -11.97
C ALA A 151 16.13 3.98 -12.74
N ILE A 152 17.16 4.57 -12.14
CA ILE A 152 18.01 5.59 -12.77
C ILE A 152 18.74 5.01 -13.98
N ALA A 153 19.41 3.87 -13.83
CA ALA A 153 20.12 3.21 -14.93
C ALA A 153 19.17 2.83 -16.07
N ASN A 154 17.98 2.31 -15.75
CA ASN A 154 16.96 1.98 -16.75
C ASN A 154 16.42 3.22 -17.46
N CYS A 155 16.19 4.32 -16.72
CA CYS A 155 15.75 5.58 -17.27
C CYS A 155 16.73 6.10 -18.33
N PHE A 156 18.03 6.08 -18.02
CA PHE A 156 19.06 6.48 -18.98
C PHE A 156 19.14 5.51 -20.17
N ALA A 157 19.19 4.20 -19.92
CA ALA A 157 19.25 3.18 -20.97
C ALA A 157 18.12 3.37 -21.99
N LYS A 158 16.91 3.68 -21.50
CA LYS A 158 15.77 4.04 -22.34
C LYS A 158 16.03 5.28 -23.17
N THR A 159 16.51 6.39 -22.60
CA THR A 159 16.78 7.61 -23.39
C THR A 159 17.81 7.39 -24.50
N VAL A 160 18.78 6.50 -24.29
CA VAL A 160 19.76 6.11 -25.31
C VAL A 160 19.11 5.21 -26.37
N ALA A 161 18.28 4.24 -25.93
CA ALA A 161 17.59 3.31 -26.81
C ALA A 161 16.44 3.93 -27.61
N VAL A 162 15.84 5.05 -27.17
CA VAL A 162 14.71 5.77 -27.79
C VAL A 162 15.06 6.41 -29.16
N GLN A 163 16.30 6.26 -29.65
CA GLN A 163 16.55 6.31 -31.10
C GLN A 163 15.89 5.15 -31.88
N SER A 164 15.32 4.16 -31.18
CA SER A 164 14.49 3.08 -31.71
C SER A 164 13.16 3.02 -30.94
N VAL A 165 12.06 3.14 -31.68
CA VAL A 165 10.71 3.45 -31.20
C VAL A 165 10.10 2.29 -30.38
N SER A 166 9.55 2.59 -29.21
CA SER A 166 8.33 1.91 -28.74
C SER A 166 7.41 2.89 -28.01
N VAL A 167 6.21 3.06 -28.55
CA VAL A 167 5.12 3.82 -27.92
C VAL A 167 4.45 2.84 -26.95
N LEU A 168 4.63 3.08 -25.65
CA LEU A 168 3.97 2.30 -24.60
C LEU A 168 2.44 2.52 -24.68
N GLY A 169 1.66 1.45 -24.65
CA GLY A 169 0.18 1.55 -24.67
C GLY A 169 -0.40 2.01 -23.32
N GLU A 170 -1.54 2.72 -23.33
CA GLU A 170 -2.24 3.15 -22.12
C GLU A 170 -2.62 1.97 -21.17
N HIS A 171 -2.82 0.78 -21.74
CA HIS A 171 -3.16 -0.44 -21.02
C HIS A 171 -2.01 -0.95 -20.13
N GLU A 172 -0.78 -0.93 -20.64
CA GLU A 172 0.42 -1.37 -19.92
C GLU A 172 0.66 -0.48 -18.67
N VAL A 173 0.44 0.83 -18.81
CA VAL A 173 0.54 1.79 -17.70
C VAL A 173 -0.52 1.50 -16.61
N ALA A 174 -1.69 0.99 -16.99
CA ALA A 174 -2.75 0.67 -16.05
C ALA A 174 -2.43 -0.59 -15.21
N GLU A 175 -1.85 -1.63 -15.81
CA GLU A 175 -1.53 -2.89 -15.13
C GLU A 175 -0.40 -2.76 -14.10
N ALA A 176 0.71 -2.10 -14.46
CA ALA A 176 1.80 -1.82 -13.52
C ALA A 176 1.31 -1.01 -12.30
N PHE A 177 0.39 -0.07 -12.56
CA PHE A 177 -0.27 0.68 -11.51
C PHE A 177 -1.17 -0.21 -10.63
N HIS A 178 -1.89 -1.19 -11.20
CA HIS A 178 -2.73 -2.12 -10.43
C HIS A 178 -1.94 -3.06 -9.52
N VAL A 179 -0.73 -3.48 -9.92
CA VAL A 179 0.19 -4.24 -9.04
C VAL A 179 0.44 -3.48 -7.74
N GLY A 180 0.79 -2.19 -7.82
CA GLY A 180 1.05 -1.35 -6.65
C GLY A 180 -0.18 -1.19 -5.74
N LEU A 181 -1.38 -1.07 -6.33
CA LEU A 181 -2.63 -0.97 -5.56
C LEU A 181 -2.98 -2.27 -4.82
N ALA A 182 -2.87 -3.41 -5.52
CA ALA A 182 -3.15 -4.72 -4.96
C ALA A 182 -2.15 -5.07 -3.85
N LEU A 183 -0.86 -4.79 -4.07
CA LEU A 183 0.18 -4.96 -3.04
C LEU A 183 -0.11 -4.13 -1.80
N THR A 184 -0.39 -2.83 -1.97
CA THR A 184 -0.69 -1.92 -0.85
C THR A 184 -1.88 -2.44 -0.06
N THR A 185 -2.97 -2.79 -0.74
CA THR A 185 -4.17 -3.34 -0.09
C THR A 185 -3.85 -4.63 0.67
N TYR A 186 -3.13 -5.57 0.04
CA TYR A 186 -2.75 -6.83 0.66
C TYR A 186 -1.97 -6.62 1.96
N VAL A 187 -0.85 -5.88 1.92
CA VAL A 187 0.03 -5.75 3.09
C VAL A 187 -0.64 -4.98 4.23
N ASP A 188 -1.37 -3.91 3.91
CA ASP A 188 -2.02 -3.07 4.92
C ASP A 188 -3.22 -3.77 5.57
N VAL A 189 -4.05 -4.46 4.78
CA VAL A 189 -5.18 -5.23 5.31
C VAL A 189 -4.68 -6.43 6.13
N LYS A 190 -3.68 -7.17 5.64
CA LYS A 190 -3.10 -8.32 6.37
C LYS A 190 -2.51 -7.85 7.70
N PHE A 191 -1.66 -6.83 7.69
CA PHE A 191 -1.09 -6.29 8.93
C PHE A 191 -2.17 -5.79 9.91
N SER A 192 -3.20 -5.12 9.40
CA SER A 192 -4.34 -4.65 10.20
C SER A 192 -5.14 -5.80 10.85
N ALA A 193 -5.22 -6.96 10.20
CA ALA A 193 -5.80 -8.16 10.78
C ALA A 193 -4.91 -8.73 11.89
N LEU A 194 -3.63 -8.94 11.58
CA LEU A 194 -2.67 -9.55 12.50
C LEU A 194 -2.46 -8.74 13.77
N ARG A 195 -2.47 -7.40 13.70
CA ARG A 195 -2.33 -6.52 14.88
C ARG A 195 -3.37 -6.82 15.97
N ARG A 196 -4.53 -7.39 15.61
CA ARG A 196 -5.57 -7.80 16.57
C ARG A 196 -5.14 -8.95 17.48
N CYS A 197 -4.09 -9.70 17.12
CA CYS A 197 -3.50 -10.74 17.99
C CYS A 197 -2.97 -10.17 19.32
N LEU A 198 -2.67 -8.86 19.35
CA LEU A 198 -2.22 -8.14 20.54
C LEU A 198 -3.35 -7.82 21.54
N ASN A 199 -4.62 -7.92 21.11
CA ASN A 199 -5.78 -7.63 21.97
C ASN A 199 -6.08 -8.75 22.97
N SER A 200 -5.49 -9.94 22.79
CA SER A 200 -5.67 -11.05 23.72
C SER A 200 -4.90 -10.82 25.04
N SER A 201 -5.52 -11.18 26.17
CA SER A 201 -4.91 -11.09 27.50
C SER A 201 -3.82 -12.15 27.64
N LEU A 202 -2.57 -11.71 27.79
CA LEU A 202 -1.40 -12.60 27.78
C LEU A 202 -0.32 -12.14 28.76
N VAL A 203 0.52 -13.10 29.09
CA VAL A 203 1.82 -12.90 29.75
C VAL A 203 2.70 -11.98 28.87
N PRO A 204 3.50 -11.08 29.47
CA PRO A 204 4.33 -10.12 28.72
C PRO A 204 5.27 -10.73 27.67
N GLU A 205 5.82 -11.93 27.91
CA GLU A 205 6.74 -12.61 26.99
C GLU A 205 6.08 -13.01 25.67
N ASP A 206 4.86 -13.53 25.73
CA ASP A 206 4.06 -13.87 24.53
C ASP A 206 3.70 -12.63 23.74
N ARG A 207 3.43 -11.52 24.43
CA ARG A 207 3.12 -10.23 23.79
C ARG A 207 4.32 -9.70 23.03
N GLU A 208 5.52 -9.79 23.58
CA GLU A 208 6.74 -9.32 22.91
C GLU A 208 7.13 -10.21 21.73
N HIS A 209 6.96 -11.53 21.85
CA HIS A 209 7.15 -12.44 20.71
C HIS A 209 6.22 -12.09 19.54
N ARG A 210 4.94 -11.80 19.81
CA ARG A 210 3.98 -11.37 18.78
C ARG A 210 4.34 -10.02 18.16
N ARG A 211 4.84 -9.06 18.96
CA ARG A 211 5.34 -7.80 18.43
C ARG A 211 6.52 -8.02 17.49
N ALA A 212 7.46 -8.90 17.83
CA ALA A 212 8.58 -9.24 16.95
C ALA A 212 8.09 -9.82 15.61
N ILE A 213 7.10 -10.70 15.61
CA ILE A 213 6.46 -11.21 14.37
C ILE A 213 5.86 -10.05 13.56
N LEU A 214 5.11 -9.15 14.19
CA LEU A 214 4.54 -7.98 13.51
C LEU A 214 5.63 -7.06 12.95
N ARG A 215 6.75 -6.87 13.66
CA ARG A 215 7.89 -6.10 13.14
C ARG A 215 8.50 -6.77 11.89
N VAL A 216 8.62 -8.10 11.85
CA VAL A 216 9.05 -8.86 10.65
C VAL A 216 8.10 -8.62 9.47
N VAL A 217 6.80 -8.81 9.70
CA VAL A 217 5.77 -8.60 8.66
C VAL A 217 5.80 -7.17 8.14
N GLN A 218 5.88 -6.19 9.05
CA GLN A 218 5.96 -4.78 8.70
C GLN A 218 7.22 -4.47 7.89
N HIS A 219 8.39 -4.94 8.33
CA HIS A 219 9.65 -4.72 7.62
C HIS A 219 9.57 -5.21 6.18
N ASN A 220 9.09 -6.45 5.97
CA ASN A 220 8.94 -7.03 4.64
C ASN A 220 7.85 -6.33 3.81
N ALA A 221 6.77 -5.86 4.44
CA ALA A 221 5.77 -5.01 3.77
C ALA A 221 6.37 -3.69 3.26
N GLU A 222 7.32 -3.09 3.98
CA GLU A 222 8.03 -1.90 3.54
C GLU A 222 9.01 -2.18 2.39
N LEU A 223 9.78 -3.26 2.48
CA LEU A 223 10.68 -3.68 1.41
C LEU A 223 9.92 -3.97 0.11
N SER A 224 8.80 -4.70 0.19
CA SER A 224 7.97 -5.00 -0.99
C SER A 224 7.36 -3.75 -1.61
N ARG A 225 6.85 -2.79 -0.81
CA ARG A 225 6.36 -1.50 -1.34
C ARG A 225 7.47 -0.73 -2.05
N LYS A 226 8.69 -0.74 -1.51
CA LYS A 226 9.83 -0.08 -2.17
C LYS A 226 10.19 -0.75 -3.50
N ILE A 227 10.23 -2.07 -3.55
CA ILE A 227 10.52 -2.82 -4.80
C ILE A 227 9.41 -2.65 -5.83
N ALA A 228 8.17 -2.47 -5.40
CA ALA A 228 7.07 -2.19 -6.32
C ALA A 228 7.24 -0.89 -7.12
N GLU A 229 8.13 0.02 -6.70
CA GLU A 229 8.52 1.18 -7.52
C GLU A 229 9.28 0.80 -8.80
N LEU A 230 9.78 -0.43 -8.91
CA LEU A 230 10.36 -0.99 -10.14
C LEU A 230 9.32 -1.62 -11.07
N VAL A 231 8.05 -1.72 -10.67
CA VAL A 231 7.01 -2.27 -11.54
C VAL A 231 6.60 -1.20 -12.54
N ASP A 232 7.22 -1.25 -13.72
CA ASP A 232 6.99 -0.31 -14.83
C ASP A 232 7.25 -1.05 -16.14
N TYR A 233 6.34 -0.94 -17.11
CA TYR A 233 6.51 -1.54 -18.44
C TYR A 233 7.66 -0.89 -19.23
N ALA A 234 8.15 0.28 -18.82
CA ALA A 234 9.39 0.85 -19.30
C ALA A 234 10.64 0.03 -18.91
N ILE A 235 10.54 -0.90 -17.95
CA ILE A 235 11.61 -1.86 -17.65
C ILE A 235 11.57 -3.00 -18.69
N PRO A 236 12.70 -3.36 -19.32
CA PRO A 236 12.81 -4.49 -20.23
C PRO A 236 12.27 -5.81 -19.64
N GLY A 237 11.59 -6.61 -20.46
CA GLY A 237 10.92 -7.85 -20.02
C GLY A 237 11.79 -8.81 -19.20
N HIS A 238 13.05 -8.97 -19.58
CA HIS A 238 13.99 -9.85 -18.86
C HIS A 238 14.34 -9.36 -17.44
N PHE A 239 14.13 -8.09 -17.13
CA PHE A 239 14.25 -7.55 -15.77
C PHE A 239 12.94 -7.63 -14.99
N ARG A 240 11.78 -7.65 -15.66
CA ARG A 240 10.46 -7.73 -15.01
C ARG A 240 10.32 -9.01 -14.16
N SER A 241 10.79 -10.14 -14.69
CA SER A 241 10.83 -11.43 -13.96
C SER A 241 11.72 -11.36 -12.72
N ARG A 242 12.76 -10.52 -12.71
CA ARG A 242 13.63 -10.32 -11.54
C ARG A 242 12.94 -9.49 -10.47
N THR A 243 12.21 -8.44 -10.87
CA THR A 243 11.34 -7.66 -9.94
C THR A 243 10.29 -8.56 -9.30
N GLU A 244 9.60 -9.34 -10.12
CA GLU A 244 8.59 -10.31 -9.69
C GLU A 244 9.17 -11.33 -8.72
N SER A 245 10.33 -11.92 -9.03
CA SER A 245 11.01 -12.87 -8.15
C SER A 245 11.34 -12.26 -6.79
N CYS A 246 11.83 -11.02 -6.75
CA CYS A 246 12.08 -10.32 -5.49
C CYS A 246 10.78 -10.12 -4.69
N LEU A 247 9.70 -9.70 -5.34
CA LEU A 247 8.39 -9.52 -4.69
C LEU A 247 7.83 -10.85 -4.16
N LYS A 248 7.80 -11.91 -4.98
CA LYS A 248 7.28 -13.24 -4.58
C LYS A 248 8.00 -13.76 -3.32
N ASN A 249 9.34 -13.67 -3.27
CA ASN A 249 10.11 -14.09 -2.09
C ASN A 249 9.73 -13.31 -0.82
N ILE A 250 9.59 -11.99 -0.89
CA ILE A 250 9.19 -11.18 0.28
C ILE A 250 7.77 -11.49 0.72
N LEU A 251 6.85 -11.68 -0.24
CA LEU A 251 5.46 -12.04 0.05
C LEU A 251 5.39 -13.42 0.74
N ASP A 252 6.22 -14.38 0.33
CA ASP A 252 6.29 -15.69 0.99
C ASP A 252 6.83 -15.59 2.42
N VAL A 253 7.78 -14.68 2.68
CA VAL A 253 8.23 -14.36 4.05
C VAL A 253 7.09 -13.79 4.88
N ILE A 254 6.29 -12.87 4.32
CA ILE A 254 5.13 -12.30 5.02
C ILE A 254 4.12 -13.39 5.38
N GLU A 255 3.78 -14.28 4.45
CA GLU A 255 2.85 -15.40 4.68
C GLU A 255 3.38 -16.39 5.73
N THR A 256 4.63 -16.82 5.61
CA THR A 256 5.20 -17.80 6.54
C THR A 256 5.35 -17.23 7.96
N SER A 257 5.74 -15.95 8.07
CA SER A 257 5.92 -15.29 9.37
C SER A 257 4.59 -14.97 10.06
N SER A 258 3.48 -14.80 9.31
CA SER A 258 2.18 -14.43 9.89
C SER A 258 1.41 -15.60 10.51
N THR A 259 1.73 -16.85 10.14
CA THR A 259 1.01 -18.08 10.53
C THR A 259 0.63 -18.15 12.01
N VAL A 260 1.57 -17.87 12.91
CA VAL A 260 1.33 -17.89 14.37
C VAL A 260 0.30 -16.84 14.79
N CYS A 261 0.40 -15.62 14.26
CA CYS A 261 -0.54 -14.55 14.57
C CYS A 261 -1.92 -14.82 13.94
N GLU A 262 -1.98 -15.43 12.77
CA GLU A 262 -3.24 -15.82 12.10
C GLU A 262 -4.02 -16.85 12.92
N ALA A 263 -3.35 -17.88 13.42
CA ALA A 263 -3.96 -18.88 14.29
C ALA A 263 -4.58 -18.27 15.55
N MET A 264 -3.95 -17.22 16.09
CA MET A 264 -4.41 -16.54 17.31
C MET A 264 -5.63 -15.64 17.09
N VAL A 265 -5.85 -15.16 15.86
CA VAL A 265 -7.02 -14.34 15.51
C VAL A 265 -8.13 -15.17 14.87
N HIS A 266 -8.06 -16.50 14.97
CA HIS A 266 -9.06 -17.40 14.39
C HIS A 266 -10.48 -17.16 14.94
N GLY A 267 -10.60 -16.86 16.23
CA GLY A 267 -11.89 -16.52 16.87
C GLY A 267 -12.33 -15.06 16.75
N ASP A 268 -11.58 -14.22 16.03
CA ASP A 268 -11.91 -12.81 15.84
C ASP A 268 -12.52 -12.59 14.45
N ASP A 269 -13.84 -12.48 14.38
CA ASP A 269 -14.59 -12.29 13.13
C ASP A 269 -14.07 -11.12 12.30
N CYS A 270 -13.69 -10.01 12.94
CA CYS A 270 -13.17 -8.84 12.24
C CYS A 270 -11.80 -9.14 11.61
N ALA A 271 -10.92 -9.83 12.35
CA ALA A 271 -9.64 -10.25 11.83
C ALA A 271 -9.79 -11.26 10.68
N GLN A 272 -10.68 -12.26 10.82
CA GLN A 272 -10.94 -13.25 9.77
C GLN A 272 -11.42 -12.60 8.48
N ARG A 273 -12.35 -11.65 8.55
CA ARG A 273 -12.83 -10.93 7.35
C ARG A 273 -11.73 -10.10 6.69
N ARG A 274 -10.84 -9.49 7.47
CA ARG A 274 -9.67 -8.78 6.93
C ARG A 274 -8.68 -9.76 6.29
N LEU A 275 -8.40 -10.91 6.90
CA LEU A 275 -7.55 -11.94 6.30
C LEU A 275 -8.13 -12.44 4.98
N SER A 276 -9.44 -12.66 4.87
CA SER A 276 -10.07 -13.00 3.59
C SER A 276 -9.87 -11.92 2.53
N LEU A 277 -10.04 -10.64 2.87
CA LEU A 277 -9.76 -9.53 1.93
C LEU A 277 -8.29 -9.47 1.52
N ALA A 278 -7.38 -9.74 2.45
CA ALA A 278 -5.96 -9.83 2.13
C ALA A 278 -5.69 -10.99 1.16
N THR A 279 -6.33 -12.15 1.33
CA THR A 279 -6.24 -13.28 0.39
C THR A 279 -6.72 -12.88 -1.00
N GLU A 280 -7.86 -12.20 -1.13
CA GLU A 280 -8.34 -11.67 -2.42
C GLU A 280 -7.34 -10.70 -3.05
N ALA A 281 -6.82 -9.75 -2.27
CA ALA A 281 -5.80 -8.81 -2.75
C ALA A 281 -4.50 -9.52 -3.16
N ARG A 282 -4.11 -10.61 -2.50
CA ARG A 282 -2.94 -11.43 -2.84
C ARG A 282 -3.14 -12.18 -4.16
N MET A 283 -4.34 -12.67 -4.44
CA MET A 283 -4.70 -13.32 -5.71
C MET A 283 -4.66 -12.32 -6.86
N VAL A 284 -5.31 -11.16 -6.70
CA VAL A 284 -5.27 -10.06 -7.68
C VAL A 284 -3.83 -9.57 -7.92
N LEU A 285 -3.00 -9.50 -6.87
CA LEU A 285 -1.59 -9.16 -6.99
C LEU A 285 -0.82 -10.17 -7.84
N SER A 286 -0.99 -11.48 -7.60
CA SER A 286 -0.34 -12.53 -8.41
C SER A 286 -0.72 -12.40 -9.88
N ASP A 287 -2.01 -12.29 -10.19
CA ASP A 287 -2.51 -12.21 -11.56
C ASP A 287 -1.96 -10.96 -12.28
N ASN A 288 -1.95 -9.80 -11.63
CA ASN A 288 -1.36 -8.59 -12.21
C ASN A 288 0.17 -8.71 -12.40
N LEU A 289 0.88 -9.38 -11.49
CA LEU A 289 2.33 -9.62 -11.62
C LEU A 289 2.64 -10.57 -12.77
N ASP A 290 1.86 -11.63 -12.92
CA ASP A 290 2.05 -12.61 -14.00
C ASP A 290 1.81 -11.92 -15.37
N ARG A 291 0.80 -11.04 -15.50
CA ARG A 291 0.59 -10.20 -16.70
C ARG A 291 1.73 -9.21 -16.95
N TYR A 292 2.21 -8.55 -15.90
CA TYR A 292 3.35 -7.64 -15.98
C TYR A 292 4.59 -8.32 -16.58
N VAL A 293 4.85 -9.57 -16.17
CA VAL A 293 6.01 -10.33 -16.62
C VAL A 293 5.82 -10.91 -18.01
N SER A 294 4.64 -11.46 -18.32
CA SER A 294 4.36 -12.05 -19.62
C SER A 294 4.26 -11.02 -20.75
N GLY A 295 3.89 -9.77 -20.43
CA GLY A 295 3.60 -8.74 -21.41
C GLY A 295 2.40 -9.06 -22.31
N THR A 296 1.60 -10.07 -21.94
CA THR A 296 0.44 -10.51 -22.72
C THR A 296 -0.83 -9.88 -22.18
N VAL A 297 -1.49 -9.06 -23.01
CA VAL A 297 -2.85 -8.55 -22.78
C VAL A 297 -3.92 -9.64 -22.96
N VAL A 298 -3.58 -10.70 -23.71
CA VAL A 298 -4.48 -11.85 -23.90
C VAL A 298 -4.45 -12.68 -22.63
N GLY A 299 -5.48 -12.48 -21.81
CA GLY A 299 -5.67 -13.19 -20.56
C GLY A 299 -5.43 -14.67 -20.76
N SER A 300 -4.58 -15.25 -19.91
CA SER A 300 -4.81 -16.64 -19.58
C SER A 300 -6.28 -16.70 -19.16
N ALA A 301 -7.07 -17.55 -19.79
CA ALA A 301 -8.47 -17.75 -19.45
C ALA A 301 -8.66 -18.33 -18.03
N ALA A 302 -7.66 -18.24 -17.15
CA ALA A 302 -7.85 -18.29 -15.73
C ALA A 302 -8.54 -16.99 -15.32
N GLN A 303 -9.87 -17.04 -15.26
CA GLN A 303 -10.68 -16.04 -14.57
C GLN A 303 -9.99 -15.67 -13.26
N ILE A 304 -9.82 -14.37 -13.00
CA ILE A 304 -9.56 -13.88 -11.66
C ILE A 304 -10.67 -14.47 -10.80
N SER A 305 -10.32 -15.29 -9.80
CA SER A 305 -11.30 -15.88 -8.87
C SER A 305 -12.08 -14.80 -8.11
N THR A 306 -11.45 -13.64 -7.95
CA THR A 306 -12.03 -12.44 -7.34
C THR A 306 -13.10 -11.81 -8.23
N SER A 307 -14.26 -11.50 -7.65
CA SER A 307 -15.35 -10.82 -8.35
C SER A 307 -14.96 -9.42 -8.83
N ILE A 308 -15.67 -8.90 -9.83
CA ILE A 308 -15.44 -7.54 -10.35
C ILE A 308 -15.64 -6.50 -9.23
N CYS A 309 -16.67 -6.68 -8.39
CA CYS A 309 -16.93 -5.81 -7.25
C CYS A 309 -15.76 -5.81 -6.25
N VAL A 310 -15.26 -6.99 -5.86
CA VAL A 310 -14.14 -7.10 -4.91
C VAL A 310 -12.84 -6.56 -5.50
N ASN A 311 -12.56 -6.82 -6.78
CA ASN A 311 -11.39 -6.27 -7.46
C ASN A 311 -11.41 -4.73 -7.49
N ALA A 312 -12.55 -4.13 -7.82
CA ALA A 312 -12.73 -2.68 -7.78
C ALA A 312 -12.58 -2.12 -6.34
N LEU A 313 -13.09 -2.83 -5.32
CA LEU A 313 -12.88 -2.47 -3.91
C LEU A 313 -11.40 -2.49 -3.51
N ILE A 314 -10.64 -3.51 -3.95
CA ILE A 314 -9.19 -3.61 -3.71
C ILE A 314 -8.48 -2.40 -4.33
N LYS A 315 -8.80 -2.05 -5.58
CA LYS A 315 -8.21 -0.87 -6.25
C LYS A 315 -8.56 0.44 -5.53
N ALA A 316 -9.81 0.62 -5.12
CA ALA A 316 -10.25 1.80 -4.37
C ALA A 316 -9.55 1.92 -3.00
N LEU A 317 -9.43 0.81 -2.26
CA LEU A 317 -8.70 0.73 -1.00
C LEU A 317 -7.22 1.07 -1.21
N GLY A 318 -6.56 0.45 -2.20
CA GLY A 318 -5.15 0.71 -2.51
C GLY A 318 -4.88 2.18 -2.81
N CYS A 319 -5.71 2.84 -3.62
CA CYS A 319 -5.58 4.27 -3.87
C CYS A 319 -5.74 5.09 -2.58
N THR A 320 -6.77 4.80 -1.79
CA THR A 320 -7.06 5.53 -0.55
C THR A 320 -5.95 5.36 0.49
N LEU A 321 -5.41 4.15 0.63
CA LEU A 321 -4.30 3.82 1.53
C LEU A 321 -3.02 4.57 1.15
N LEU A 322 -2.70 4.66 -0.15
CA LEU A 322 -1.54 5.41 -0.62
C LEU A 322 -1.64 6.90 -0.28
N VAL A 323 -2.82 7.52 -0.47
CA VAL A 323 -3.02 8.93 -0.10
C VAL A 323 -2.96 9.10 1.42
N TYR A 324 -3.62 8.23 2.19
CA TYR A 324 -3.56 8.28 3.66
C TYR A 324 -2.12 8.17 4.18
N ARG A 325 -1.31 7.32 3.54
CA ARG A 325 0.08 7.09 3.93
C ARG A 325 0.93 8.35 3.86
N GLU A 326 0.68 9.27 2.93
CA GLU A 326 1.41 10.55 2.86
C GLU A 326 1.15 11.43 4.09
N TYR A 327 -0.08 11.39 4.62
CA TYR A 327 -0.41 12.08 5.87
C TYR A 327 0.29 11.41 7.06
N ALA A 328 0.24 10.07 7.12
CA ALA A 328 0.91 9.30 8.15
C ALA A 328 2.43 9.52 8.19
N THR A 329 3.11 9.55 7.03
CA THR A 329 4.55 9.82 6.95
C THR A 329 4.88 11.24 7.40
N SER A 330 4.01 12.21 7.11
CA SER A 330 4.21 13.63 7.42
C SER A 330 3.80 13.99 8.86
N GLY A 331 3.22 13.05 9.62
CA GLY A 331 2.67 13.31 10.95
C GLY A 331 1.36 14.11 10.93
N GLY A 332 0.67 14.17 9.79
CA GLY A 332 -0.57 14.92 9.58
C GLY A 332 -1.85 14.09 9.80
N GLU A 333 -1.82 13.14 10.73
CA GLU A 333 -2.91 12.16 10.94
C GLU A 333 -4.20 12.82 11.47
N GLU A 334 -4.06 13.91 12.22
CA GLU A 334 -5.17 14.71 12.73
C GLU A 334 -5.75 15.66 11.67
N HIS A 335 -5.15 15.71 10.47
CA HIS A 335 -5.68 16.53 9.39
C HIS A 335 -7.10 16.06 8.99
N PRO A 336 -8.07 16.96 8.76
CA PRO A 336 -9.43 16.57 8.41
C PRO A 336 -9.51 15.59 7.23
N PHE A 337 -8.69 15.80 6.20
CA PHE A 337 -8.62 14.87 5.06
C PHE A 337 -8.05 13.50 5.44
N ALA A 338 -7.06 13.43 6.33
CA ALA A 338 -6.54 12.16 6.83
C ALA A 338 -7.64 11.37 7.57
N CYS A 339 -8.43 12.06 8.40
CA CYS A 339 -9.58 11.48 9.08
C CYS A 339 -10.65 10.97 8.09
N SER A 340 -10.96 11.72 7.02
CA SER A 340 -11.91 11.27 5.98
C SER A 340 -11.39 10.07 5.19
N LEU A 341 -10.09 10.06 4.84
CA LEU A 341 -9.44 8.90 4.21
C LEU A 341 -9.51 7.66 5.11
N GLU A 342 -9.22 7.81 6.40
CA GLU A 342 -9.29 6.72 7.37
C GLU A 342 -10.72 6.16 7.48
N LYS A 343 -11.72 7.04 7.60
CA LYS A 343 -13.14 6.63 7.62
C LYS A 343 -13.53 5.87 6.35
N CYS A 344 -13.10 6.34 5.18
CA CYS A 344 -13.32 5.64 3.92
C CYS A 344 -12.71 4.23 3.96
N ILE A 345 -11.44 4.10 4.36
CA ILE A 345 -10.75 2.81 4.50
C ILE A 345 -11.54 1.87 5.43
N GLN A 346 -11.97 2.36 6.60
CA GLN A 346 -12.75 1.58 7.56
C GLN A 346 -14.12 1.16 6.99
N ILE A 347 -14.82 2.02 6.26
CA ILE A 347 -16.09 1.68 5.63
C ILE A 347 -15.90 0.56 4.59
N LEU A 348 -14.94 0.72 3.68
CA LEU A 348 -14.69 -0.25 2.61
C LEU A 348 -14.25 -1.61 3.18
N ARG A 349 -13.25 -1.61 4.06
CA ARG A 349 -12.66 -2.82 4.64
C ARG A 349 -13.59 -3.52 5.63
N ASP A 350 -14.20 -2.78 6.57
CA ASP A 350 -14.89 -3.39 7.71
C ASP A 350 -16.41 -3.43 7.55
N LYS A 351 -16.99 -2.68 6.60
CA LYS A 351 -18.44 -2.59 6.41
C LYS A 351 -18.91 -3.03 5.04
N VAL A 352 -18.18 -2.74 3.96
CA VAL A 352 -18.57 -3.15 2.61
C VAL A 352 -18.10 -4.57 2.34
N TYR A 353 -16.79 -4.81 2.36
CA TYR A 353 -16.21 -6.10 1.99
C TYR A 353 -16.83 -7.30 2.73
N PRO A 354 -17.02 -7.29 4.07
CA PRO A 354 -17.57 -8.47 4.74
C PRO A 354 -18.97 -8.85 4.27
N LYS A 355 -19.74 -7.86 3.79
CA LYS A 355 -21.09 -8.06 3.27
C LYS A 355 -21.08 -8.58 1.83
N VAL A 356 -20.19 -8.05 0.99
CA VAL A 356 -19.95 -8.55 -0.37
C VAL A 356 -19.44 -9.99 -0.32
N PHE A 357 -18.40 -10.26 0.48
CA PHE A 357 -17.86 -11.60 0.67
C PHE A 357 -18.91 -12.60 1.17
N SER A 358 -19.71 -12.22 2.18
CA SER A 358 -20.78 -13.13 2.66
C SER A 358 -21.82 -13.42 1.59
N HIS A 359 -22.13 -12.44 0.74
CA HIS A 359 -23.06 -12.61 -0.37
C HIS A 359 -22.55 -13.64 -1.37
N GLU A 360 -21.30 -13.48 -1.80
CA GLU A 360 -20.63 -14.33 -2.79
C GLU A 360 -20.45 -15.77 -2.29
N CYS A 361 -20.11 -15.97 -1.01
CA CYS A 361 -19.91 -17.31 -0.46
C CYS A 361 -21.21 -18.05 -0.10
N MET A 362 -22.24 -17.33 0.38
CA MET A 362 -23.46 -17.95 0.90
C MET A 362 -24.63 -17.94 -0.09
N GLY A 363 -24.45 -17.35 -1.28
CA GLY A 363 -25.43 -17.37 -2.38
C GLY A 363 -26.77 -16.71 -2.03
N GLY A 364 -26.79 -15.78 -1.07
CA GLY A 364 -28.02 -15.26 -0.48
C GLY A 364 -27.91 -13.81 -0.06
N GLY A 365 -28.29 -12.91 -0.97
CA GLY A 365 -28.54 -11.51 -0.68
C GLY A 365 -30.01 -11.18 -0.83
N GLY A 366 -30.68 -10.88 0.26
CA GLY A 366 -31.99 -10.23 0.17
C GLY A 366 -31.82 -8.75 -0.20
N LEU A 367 -32.91 -8.13 -0.67
CA LEU A 367 -33.05 -6.69 -0.95
C LEU A 367 -32.37 -5.80 0.11
N GLN A 368 -32.52 -6.14 1.39
CA GLN A 368 -31.91 -5.38 2.48
C GLN A 368 -30.37 -5.38 2.47
N LEU A 369 -29.73 -6.49 2.08
CA LEU A 369 -28.28 -6.59 1.96
C LEU A 369 -27.78 -5.77 0.76
N ALA A 370 -28.44 -5.94 -0.39
CA ALA A 370 -28.16 -5.20 -1.63
C ALA A 370 -28.16 -3.68 -1.39
N HIS A 371 -29.23 -3.17 -0.78
CA HIS A 371 -29.34 -1.75 -0.45
C HIS A 371 -28.32 -1.30 0.61
N ARG A 372 -28.04 -2.13 1.63
CA ARG A 372 -27.08 -1.79 2.69
C ARG A 372 -25.66 -1.63 2.15
N VAL A 373 -25.24 -2.52 1.25
CA VAL A 373 -23.92 -2.43 0.61
C VAL A 373 -23.87 -1.17 -0.26
N ARG A 374 -24.90 -0.91 -1.07
CA ARG A 374 -25.00 0.32 -1.87
C ARG A 374 -24.86 1.58 -1.02
N LEU A 375 -25.60 1.69 0.08
CA LEU A 375 -25.54 2.84 0.98
C LEU A 375 -24.14 3.03 1.59
N ARG A 376 -23.44 1.94 1.92
CA ARG A 376 -22.07 2.00 2.46
C ARG A 376 -21.05 2.42 1.41
N LEU A 377 -21.20 1.97 0.17
CA LEU A 377 -20.41 2.44 -0.97
C LEU A 377 -20.61 3.94 -1.22
N CYS A 378 -21.86 4.41 -1.23
CA CYS A 378 -22.17 5.84 -1.35
C CYS A 378 -21.51 6.63 -0.21
N LYS A 379 -21.64 6.17 1.04
CA LYS A 379 -21.01 6.84 2.18
C LYS A 379 -19.48 6.92 2.04
N ALA A 380 -18.83 5.86 1.57
CA ALA A 380 -17.38 5.90 1.33
C ALA A 380 -17.01 6.92 0.23
N ALA A 381 -17.81 7.00 -0.83
CA ALA A 381 -17.64 7.99 -1.87
C ALA A 381 -17.87 9.42 -1.34
N ASP A 382 -18.84 9.64 -0.45
CA ASP A 382 -19.10 10.94 0.18
C ASP A 382 -17.89 11.40 1.01
N GLU A 383 -17.30 10.51 1.82
CA GLU A 383 -16.09 10.80 2.60
C GLU A 383 -14.91 11.20 1.70
N LEU A 384 -14.75 10.58 0.53
CA LEU A 384 -13.72 10.98 -0.43
C LEU A 384 -14.07 12.27 -1.16
N THR A 385 -15.33 12.49 -1.51
CA THR A 385 -15.76 13.69 -2.26
C THR A 385 -15.67 14.95 -1.40
N ALA A 386 -15.71 14.80 -0.07
CA ALA A 386 -15.45 15.89 0.87
C ALA A 386 -14.00 16.42 0.85
N ILE A 387 -13.06 15.68 0.24
CA ILE A 387 -11.66 16.07 0.12
C ILE A 387 -11.47 16.86 -1.16
N SER A 388 -10.90 18.06 -1.07
CA SER A 388 -10.46 18.83 -2.23
C SER A 388 -9.09 18.32 -2.71
N PRO A 389 -9.00 17.65 -3.88
CA PRO A 389 -7.75 17.00 -4.32
C PRO A 389 -6.58 17.98 -4.52
N GLU A 390 -6.87 19.24 -4.79
CA GLU A 390 -5.92 20.35 -4.98
C GLU A 390 -5.26 20.79 -3.67
N LEU A 391 -5.86 20.42 -2.53
CA LEU A 391 -5.41 20.73 -1.18
C LEU A 391 -4.78 19.52 -0.47
N LEU A 392 -4.58 18.42 -1.19
CA LEU A 392 -3.82 17.27 -0.68
C LEU A 392 -2.33 17.64 -0.54
N LEU A 393 -1.58 16.88 0.28
CA LEU A 393 -0.14 17.12 0.53
C LEU A 393 0.69 17.12 -0.77
N ASN A 394 0.35 16.25 -1.72
CA ASN A 394 0.91 16.25 -3.07
C ASN A 394 -0.20 16.29 -4.13
N PRO A 395 -0.69 17.47 -4.53
CA PRO A 395 -1.84 17.60 -5.41
C PRO A 395 -1.70 16.86 -6.75
N GLN A 396 -0.46 16.76 -7.27
CA GLN A 396 -0.20 16.12 -8.56
C GLN A 396 -0.32 14.59 -8.50
N VAL A 397 0.26 13.98 -7.46
CA VAL A 397 0.27 12.52 -7.30
C VAL A 397 -0.99 12.05 -6.57
N SER A 398 -1.25 12.61 -5.40
CA SER A 398 -2.35 12.22 -4.50
C SER A 398 -3.70 12.64 -5.06
N GLY A 399 -3.78 13.77 -5.76
CA GLY A 399 -5.00 14.16 -6.47
C GLY A 399 -5.38 13.18 -7.58
N LYS A 400 -4.39 12.63 -8.30
CA LYS A 400 -4.63 11.56 -9.29
C LYS A 400 -5.09 10.25 -8.63
N LEU A 401 -4.48 9.87 -7.51
CA LEU A 401 -4.89 8.69 -6.73
C LEU A 401 -6.31 8.84 -6.18
N HIS A 402 -6.65 10.00 -5.65
CA HIS A 402 -7.98 10.33 -5.14
C HIS A 402 -9.06 10.20 -6.22
N ARG A 403 -8.85 10.81 -7.40
CA ARG A 403 -9.78 10.67 -8.54
C ARG A 403 -9.94 9.21 -8.97
N LYS A 404 -8.84 8.45 -9.03
CA LYS A 404 -8.90 7.01 -9.35
C LYS A 404 -9.65 6.21 -8.28
N ALA A 405 -9.50 6.54 -6.99
CA ALA A 405 -10.27 5.90 -5.92
C ALA A 405 -11.77 6.08 -6.13
N LEU A 406 -12.22 7.30 -6.46
CA LEU A 406 -13.62 7.58 -6.79
C LEU A 406 -14.11 6.79 -8.01
N CYS A 407 -13.29 6.69 -9.08
CA CYS A 407 -13.63 5.87 -10.25
C CYS A 407 -13.82 4.39 -9.87
N TYR A 408 -12.91 3.83 -9.06
CA TYR A 408 -13.02 2.43 -8.63
C TYR A 408 -14.18 2.20 -7.65
N LEU A 409 -14.57 3.19 -6.85
CA LEU A 409 -15.80 3.10 -6.05
C LEU A 409 -17.05 3.09 -6.93
N ALA A 410 -17.07 3.89 -8.00
CA ALA A 410 -18.15 3.86 -8.98
C ALA A 410 -18.20 2.49 -9.69
N GLU A 411 -17.05 1.94 -10.10
CA GLU A 411 -16.93 0.60 -10.69
C GLU A 411 -17.47 -0.48 -9.73
N ALA A 412 -17.06 -0.46 -8.45
CA ALA A 412 -17.56 -1.37 -7.43
C ALA A 412 -19.09 -1.24 -7.25
N SER A 413 -19.62 -0.01 -7.26
CA SER A 413 -21.06 0.23 -7.17
C SER A 413 -21.83 -0.30 -8.37
N CYS A 414 -21.30 -0.11 -9.58
CA CYS A 414 -21.89 -0.63 -10.81
C CYS A 414 -21.86 -2.16 -10.85
N ALA A 415 -20.74 -2.78 -10.49
CA ALA A 415 -20.61 -4.23 -10.40
C ALA A 415 -21.61 -4.81 -9.39
N TRP A 416 -21.65 -4.25 -8.18
CA TRP A 416 -22.60 -4.67 -7.14
C TRP A 416 -24.06 -4.57 -7.60
N LYS A 417 -24.44 -3.46 -8.26
CA LYS A 417 -25.79 -3.30 -8.81
C LYS A 417 -26.09 -4.33 -9.90
N SER A 418 -25.12 -4.59 -10.78
CA SER A 418 -25.28 -5.55 -11.86
C SER A 418 -25.47 -6.99 -11.35
N ASP A 419 -24.78 -7.34 -10.26
CA ASP A 419 -24.87 -8.68 -9.64
C ASP A 419 -26.14 -8.85 -8.78
N ASN A 420 -26.86 -7.77 -8.50
CA ASN A 420 -28.06 -7.72 -7.65
C ASN A 420 -29.23 -7.01 -8.38
N ARG A 421 -29.30 -7.12 -9.70
CA ARG A 421 -30.26 -6.39 -10.57
C ARG A 421 -31.70 -6.57 -10.14
N GLU A 422 -32.06 -7.76 -9.70
CA GLU A 422 -33.40 -8.11 -9.22
C GLU A 422 -33.87 -7.24 -8.04
N HIS A 423 -32.94 -6.62 -7.30
CA HIS A 423 -33.22 -5.74 -6.17
C HIS A 423 -33.22 -4.25 -6.54
N PHE A 424 -32.75 -3.89 -7.74
CA PHE A 424 -32.61 -2.50 -8.20
C PHE A 424 -33.43 -2.16 -9.43
N ASP A 425 -33.83 -3.16 -10.23
CA ASP A 425 -34.58 -3.00 -11.49
C ASP A 425 -36.10 -3.08 -11.28
N VAL A 426 -36.60 -3.11 -10.04
CA VAL A 426 -38.04 -3.04 -9.75
C VAL A 426 -38.49 -1.58 -9.88
N PRO A 427 -39.33 -1.22 -10.87
CA PRO A 427 -40.03 0.05 -10.83
C PRO A 427 -40.91 0.03 -9.59
N GLU A 428 -40.92 1.11 -8.80
CA GLU A 428 -41.86 1.25 -7.69
C GLU A 428 -43.26 0.86 -8.18
N ALA A 429 -43.87 -0.14 -7.54
CA ALA A 429 -45.24 -0.54 -7.80
C ALA A 429 -46.15 0.64 -7.43
N GLY A 430 -46.39 1.51 -8.41
CA GLY A 430 -47.05 2.79 -8.19
C GLY A 430 -47.11 3.71 -9.41
N GLU A 431 -46.27 3.53 -10.43
CA GLU A 431 -46.47 4.23 -11.70
C GLU A 431 -47.27 3.35 -12.65
N SER A 432 -48.59 3.44 -12.50
CA SER A 432 -49.58 2.93 -13.43
C SER A 432 -49.25 3.37 -14.86
N SER A 433 -48.67 2.45 -15.62
CA SER A 433 -48.69 2.45 -17.07
C SER A 433 -50.15 2.43 -17.54
N SER A 434 -50.69 3.61 -17.79
CA SER A 434 -51.86 3.79 -18.63
C SER A 434 -51.61 4.94 -19.58
N ARG A 435 -50.90 4.63 -20.67
CA ARG A 435 -51.20 5.10 -22.03
C ARG A 435 -50.27 4.41 -23.03
N GLN A 436 -50.75 3.30 -23.58
CA GLN A 436 -50.46 2.98 -24.97
C GLN A 436 -50.88 4.15 -25.87
N PRO A 437 -50.24 4.33 -27.03
CA PRO A 437 -50.86 3.75 -28.22
C PRO A 437 -49.85 3.08 -29.17
N SER A 438 -50.28 1.97 -29.77
CA SER A 438 -49.61 1.39 -30.93
C SER A 438 -50.30 1.85 -32.22
N THR A 439 -49.50 2.43 -33.12
CA THR A 439 -49.50 2.30 -34.59
C THR A 439 -50.78 2.54 -35.41
N SER A 440 -50.72 3.49 -36.35
CA SER A 440 -50.82 3.19 -37.80
C SER A 440 -50.60 4.43 -38.71
N VAL A 441 -50.22 4.10 -39.94
CA VAL A 441 -49.66 4.88 -41.07
C VAL A 441 -50.68 5.83 -41.74
N GLY A 442 -50.23 6.95 -42.32
CA GLY A 442 -50.98 7.71 -43.33
C GLY A 442 -50.37 9.05 -43.72
N ALA A 443 -50.00 9.21 -45.00
CA ALA A 443 -49.39 10.39 -45.59
C ALA A 443 -50.41 11.49 -46.00
N ALA A 444 -49.85 12.69 -46.27
CA ALA A 444 -50.38 13.83 -47.03
C ALA A 444 -51.11 14.95 -46.26
N GLY A 445 -50.70 16.20 -46.55
CA GLY A 445 -51.61 17.35 -46.57
C GLY A 445 -51.30 18.52 -45.63
N MET A 446 -50.45 19.44 -46.11
CA MET A 446 -50.65 20.89 -46.15
C MET A 446 -51.23 21.67 -44.95
N GLY A 447 -50.48 22.71 -44.53
CA GLY A 447 -50.97 23.93 -43.87
C GLY A 447 -50.92 23.87 -42.34
N GLY A 448 -50.39 24.85 -41.61
CA GLY A 448 -49.93 26.20 -41.90
C GLY A 448 -49.99 26.97 -40.57
N SER A 449 -49.03 27.89 -40.36
CA SER A 449 -48.99 28.89 -39.28
C SER A 449 -48.75 28.34 -37.86
N GLN A 450 -48.02 28.95 -36.92
CA GLN A 450 -47.11 30.11 -36.78
C GLN A 450 -46.58 29.96 -35.32
N ALA A 451 -45.27 30.01 -35.04
CA ALA A 451 -44.57 31.10 -34.33
C ALA A 451 -44.98 31.27 -32.83
N SER A 452 -44.13 31.43 -31.82
CA SER A 452 -42.74 31.88 -31.74
C SER A 452 -42.06 31.41 -30.44
N TYR A 453 -40.75 31.20 -30.53
CA TYR A 453 -39.76 31.23 -29.46
C TYR A 453 -39.57 32.66 -28.91
N THR A 454 -39.36 32.83 -27.60
CA THR A 454 -38.17 33.47 -26.96
C THR A 454 -38.26 33.50 -25.41
N PRO A 455 -37.18 33.14 -24.66
CA PRO A 455 -36.92 33.48 -23.23
C PRO A 455 -36.25 34.89 -23.13
N PRO A 456 -35.83 35.53 -21.98
CA PRO A 456 -35.14 34.98 -20.78
C PRO A 456 -35.26 35.76 -19.42
N GLN A 457 -34.48 35.33 -18.41
CA GLN A 457 -33.79 36.08 -17.31
C GLN A 457 -34.08 35.71 -15.83
N ASP A 458 -32.99 35.28 -15.19
CA ASP A 458 -32.63 35.20 -13.74
C ASP A 458 -32.49 36.64 -13.13
N PRO A 459 -32.10 36.92 -11.85
CA PRO A 459 -31.86 36.08 -10.67
C PRO A 459 -32.39 36.63 -9.31
N GLY A 460 -32.32 35.79 -8.27
CA GLY A 460 -31.98 36.23 -6.91
C GLY A 460 -33.02 35.91 -5.82
N VAL A 461 -32.56 35.20 -4.78
CA VAL A 461 -32.79 35.44 -3.33
C VAL A 461 -32.46 34.16 -2.55
N MET A 462 -31.44 34.23 -1.69
CA MET A 462 -31.18 33.31 -0.58
C MET A 462 -32.12 33.61 0.59
N PRO A 463 -32.48 32.60 1.41
CA PRO A 463 -32.38 32.81 2.85
C PRO A 463 -31.80 31.62 3.62
N HIS A 464 -30.84 31.93 4.49
CA HIS A 464 -30.49 31.12 5.65
C HIS A 464 -31.66 31.06 6.64
N ALA A 465 -31.92 29.89 7.23
CA ALA A 465 -32.63 29.79 8.50
C ALA A 465 -32.14 28.58 9.30
N TYR A 466 -31.55 28.89 10.46
CA TYR A 466 -31.27 28.00 11.58
C TYR A 466 -32.57 27.42 12.16
N ALA A 467 -32.55 26.14 12.56
CA ALA A 467 -33.47 25.60 13.57
C ALA A 467 -32.87 24.38 14.28
N GLN A 468 -32.35 24.60 15.50
CA GLN A 468 -32.42 23.72 16.67
C GLN A 468 -33.26 24.50 17.70
N PRO A 469 -34.08 23.87 18.59
CA PRO A 469 -33.64 22.99 19.70
C PRO A 469 -34.63 21.81 19.96
N SER A 470 -34.41 20.79 20.81
CA SER A 470 -34.39 20.87 22.28
C SER A 470 -33.95 19.56 22.95
N THR A 471 -33.41 19.75 24.15
CA THR A 471 -32.96 18.80 25.19
C THR A 471 -34.06 18.39 26.17
N SER A 472 -34.00 17.14 26.67
CA SER A 472 -34.47 16.64 27.99
C SER A 472 -33.72 15.30 28.24
N GLY A 473 -33.12 14.91 29.38
CA GLY A 473 -33.14 15.37 30.76
C GLY A 473 -33.61 14.25 31.71
N LEU A 474 -32.71 13.76 32.59
CA LEU A 474 -32.89 12.80 33.73
C LEU A 474 -33.03 11.30 33.39
N GLY A 475 -32.49 10.32 34.13
CA GLY A 475 -31.78 10.28 35.40
C GLY A 475 -32.00 8.91 36.11
N SER A 476 -30.99 8.45 36.85
CA SER A 476 -31.02 7.46 37.95
C SER A 476 -30.61 5.98 37.72
N THR A 477 -29.80 5.57 38.70
CA THR A 477 -29.07 4.34 38.98
C THR A 477 -29.90 3.26 39.67
N SER A 478 -29.58 1.98 39.46
CA SER A 478 -29.59 0.97 40.53
C SER A 478 -28.85 -0.32 40.16
N SER A 479 -28.07 -0.78 41.14
CA SER A 479 -27.35 -2.03 41.34
C SER A 479 -28.17 -3.33 41.18
N GLY A 480 -27.52 -4.42 40.78
CA GLY A 480 -28.04 -5.78 40.92
C GLY A 480 -27.04 -6.86 40.48
N GLN A 481 -26.34 -7.47 41.44
CA GLN A 481 -25.56 -8.71 41.28
C GLN A 481 -26.47 -9.86 40.83
N VAL A 482 -25.92 -10.83 40.08
CA VAL A 482 -25.96 -12.30 40.36
C VAL A 482 -25.17 -13.02 39.25
N ALA A 483 -24.12 -13.73 39.66
CA ALA A 483 -23.49 -14.82 38.91
C ALA A 483 -24.19 -16.14 39.26
N PRO A 484 -24.05 -17.20 38.44
CA PRO A 484 -23.19 -18.27 38.93
C PRO A 484 -22.25 -18.88 37.87
N ARG A 485 -21.14 -19.39 38.41
CA ARG A 485 -20.11 -20.27 37.82
C ARG A 485 -20.68 -21.62 37.36
N VAL A 486 -19.93 -22.30 36.48
CA VAL A 486 -19.47 -23.73 36.48
C VAL A 486 -18.97 -24.01 35.04
N SER A 487 -17.94 -24.78 34.69
CA SER A 487 -16.70 -25.27 35.30
C SER A 487 -15.85 -25.80 34.12
N TYR A 488 -14.53 -25.77 34.28
CA TYR A 488 -13.52 -26.27 33.33
C TYR A 488 -13.60 -27.80 33.15
N ILE A 489 -13.47 -28.28 31.91
CA ILE A 489 -12.94 -29.62 31.58
C ILE A 489 -11.97 -29.46 30.40
N SER A 490 -10.76 -30.01 30.55
CA SER A 490 -9.68 -30.00 29.57
C SER A 490 -9.70 -31.23 28.63
N LEU A 491 -9.31 -30.95 27.37
CA LEU A 491 -8.83 -31.77 26.23
C LEU A 491 -8.55 -33.29 26.36
N PRO A 492 -8.62 -34.03 25.23
CA PRO A 492 -7.37 -34.35 24.50
C PRO A 492 -7.43 -34.18 22.97
N SER A 493 -6.23 -33.99 22.40
CA SER A 493 -5.88 -33.89 20.98
C SER A 493 -5.97 -35.22 20.22
N LEU A 494 -6.37 -35.21 18.93
CA LEU A 494 -5.60 -35.71 17.76
C LEU A 494 -6.41 -35.66 16.44
N GLY A 495 -5.79 -35.19 15.35
CA GLY A 495 -5.76 -35.90 14.06
C GLY A 495 -6.89 -35.72 13.03
N SER A 496 -6.57 -34.97 11.97
CA SER A 496 -6.89 -35.21 10.55
C SER A 496 -8.30 -34.94 9.99
N MET A 497 -8.31 -34.07 8.97
CA MET A 497 -9.19 -33.98 7.78
C MET A 497 -10.59 -34.61 7.83
N ALA A 498 -11.62 -33.75 7.90
CA ALA A 498 -12.86 -33.90 7.13
C ALA A 498 -13.65 -32.58 7.08
N HIS A 499 -13.99 -32.14 5.87
CA HIS A 499 -15.02 -31.13 5.63
C HIS A 499 -16.35 -31.60 6.23
N VAL A 500 -16.88 -30.85 7.20
CA VAL A 500 -18.30 -30.91 7.57
C VAL A 500 -18.81 -29.50 7.82
N TYR A 501 -19.72 -29.07 6.94
CA TYR A 501 -20.53 -27.87 7.07
C TYR A 501 -21.46 -27.98 8.28
N VAL A 502 -21.48 -26.95 9.13
CA VAL A 502 -22.53 -26.77 10.14
C VAL A 502 -23.02 -25.32 10.11
N GLN A 503 -24.30 -25.16 9.80
CA GLN A 503 -25.05 -23.89 9.86
C GLN A 503 -25.15 -23.38 11.30
N PRO A 504 -25.12 -22.06 11.53
CA PRO A 504 -25.72 -21.46 12.71
C PRO A 504 -27.01 -20.69 12.36
N SER A 505 -28.08 -21.06 13.06
CA SER A 505 -29.40 -20.43 13.06
C SER A 505 -29.35 -18.96 13.46
N ALA A 506 -30.23 -18.17 12.84
CA ALA A 506 -30.41 -16.74 13.09
C ALA A 506 -30.99 -16.45 14.48
N SER A 507 -30.45 -15.43 15.17
CA SER A 507 -31.21 -14.60 16.12
C SER A 507 -30.67 -13.16 16.10
N TYR A 508 -31.58 -12.18 16.21
CA TYR A 508 -31.36 -10.75 16.06
C TYR A 508 -31.03 -10.05 17.40
N GLU A 509 -30.52 -8.80 17.30
CA GLU A 509 -30.28 -7.75 18.33
C GLU A 509 -28.89 -7.77 19.01
N GLN A 510 -28.16 -6.67 19.29
CA GLN A 510 -28.26 -5.20 19.13
C GLN A 510 -26.80 -4.61 19.19
N PRO A 511 -26.53 -3.34 18.85
CA PRO A 511 -25.18 -2.82 18.65
C PRO A 511 -24.51 -2.34 19.96
N SER A 512 -23.41 -2.98 20.35
CA SER A 512 -22.54 -2.45 21.41
C SER A 512 -21.52 -1.46 20.84
N THR A 513 -21.65 -0.20 21.27
CA THR A 513 -20.68 0.88 21.12
C THR A 513 -19.41 0.50 21.88
N SER A 514 -18.30 0.22 21.19
CA SER A 514 -16.98 0.15 21.82
C SER A 514 -16.12 1.33 21.37
N ALA A 515 -15.77 2.17 22.33
CA ALA A 515 -14.86 3.28 22.17
C ALA A 515 -13.48 2.75 21.72
N GLY A 516 -12.97 3.31 20.62
CA GLY A 516 -11.63 3.02 20.14
C GLY A 516 -10.61 3.58 21.11
N VAL A 517 -9.97 2.70 21.89
CA VAL A 517 -8.77 3.04 22.66
C VAL A 517 -7.59 2.95 21.71
N SER A 518 -6.95 4.09 21.45
CA SER A 518 -5.71 4.19 20.68
C SER A 518 -4.56 3.55 21.47
N PHE A 519 -3.93 2.53 20.88
CA PHE A 519 -2.71 1.93 21.41
C PHE A 519 -1.55 2.23 20.46
N SER A 520 -0.71 3.19 20.85
CA SER A 520 0.58 3.46 20.23
C SER A 520 1.56 2.31 20.51
N LEU A 521 2.33 1.88 19.49
CA LEU A 521 3.55 1.12 19.72
C LEU A 521 4.55 2.08 20.38
N GLY A 522 4.60 2.06 21.71
CA GLY A 522 5.63 2.80 22.45
C GLY A 522 6.98 2.09 22.31
N GLU A 523 7.94 2.75 21.67
CA GLU A 523 9.37 2.47 21.80
C GLU A 523 10.13 3.79 22.02
N LEU A 524 11.26 3.68 22.72
CA LEU A 524 12.01 4.75 23.37
C LEU A 524 12.28 5.96 22.47
N GLN A 525 12.00 7.14 23.03
CA GLN A 525 12.56 8.41 22.55
C GLN A 525 14.09 8.34 22.63
N VAL A 526 14.75 8.45 21.47
CA VAL A 526 16.18 8.78 21.41
C VAL A 526 16.30 10.26 21.76
N ALA A 527 16.77 10.54 22.98
CA ALA A 527 17.10 11.89 23.40
C ALA A 527 18.25 12.43 22.54
N SER A 528 17.97 13.48 21.78
CA SER A 528 18.98 14.25 21.07
C SER A 528 19.75 15.10 22.09
N HIS A 529 20.99 14.71 22.40
CA HIS A 529 21.91 15.60 23.11
C HIS A 529 22.44 16.65 22.14
N GLY A 530 22.29 17.91 22.56
CA GLY A 530 22.62 19.10 21.79
C GLY A 530 24.08 19.18 21.37
N SER A 531 24.25 19.76 20.19
CA SER A 531 25.50 20.17 19.55
C SER A 531 26.30 21.13 20.41
N GLN A 532 27.53 20.73 20.79
CA GLN A 532 28.61 21.67 21.11
C GLN A 532 29.36 22.01 19.81
N THR A 533 29.44 23.31 19.52
CA THR A 533 30.21 23.94 18.44
C THR A 533 31.71 23.81 18.67
N PRO A 534 32.55 23.62 17.63
CA PRO A 534 33.99 23.82 17.73
C PRO A 534 34.33 25.30 17.45
N SER A 535 35.17 25.88 18.31
CA SER A 535 35.89 27.13 18.01
C SER A 535 37.32 26.74 17.66
N ASP A 536 37.73 27.08 16.45
CA ASP A 536 39.14 27.24 16.07
C ASP A 536 39.76 28.38 16.89
N ASP A 537 41.01 28.19 17.31
CA ASP A 537 42.04 29.22 17.22
C ASP A 537 43.43 28.57 17.34
N ASP A 538 44.28 28.95 16.39
CA ASP A 538 45.67 28.55 16.17
C ASP A 538 46.62 28.88 17.33
N LEU A 539 47.71 28.10 17.48
CA LEU A 539 49.11 28.57 17.35
C LEU A 539 50.13 27.52 17.87
N GLU A 540 51.13 27.32 17.00
CA GLU A 540 52.43 26.63 17.04
C GLU A 540 53.13 26.13 18.34
N PRO A 541 54.16 25.26 18.20
CA PRO A 541 54.63 24.33 19.23
C PRO A 541 55.89 24.79 19.99
N SER A 542 56.20 24.13 21.12
CA SER A 542 57.56 24.15 21.66
C SER A 542 58.00 22.86 22.37
N SER A 543 59.09 22.32 21.84
CA SER A 543 60.09 21.40 22.39
C SER A 543 60.42 21.54 23.89
N LYS A 544 60.52 20.38 24.59
CA LYS A 544 61.59 19.92 25.53
C LYS A 544 61.01 18.87 26.49
N ARG A 545 61.48 17.61 26.44
CA ARG A 545 62.63 17.03 27.17
C ARG A 545 62.35 16.70 28.64
N SER A 546 62.50 15.40 28.95
CA SER A 546 63.01 14.80 30.21
C SER A 546 62.04 14.15 31.20
N ARG A 547 62.25 12.82 31.34
CA ARG A 547 62.54 12.04 32.56
C ARG A 547 61.38 11.52 33.45
N SER A 548 61.30 10.17 33.42
CA SER A 548 61.25 9.20 34.53
C SER A 548 60.19 9.34 35.61
N ALA A 549 59.34 8.31 35.74
CA ALA A 549 59.56 7.17 36.63
C ALA A 549 58.79 5.96 36.08
#